data_AF-J1SE74-F1
#
_entry.id   AF-J1SE74-F1
#
_cell.length_a   1.000
_cell.length_b   1.000
_cell.length_c   1.000
_cell.angle_alpha   90.00
_cell.angle_beta   90.00
_cell.angle_gamma   90.00
#
_symmetry.space_group_name_H-M   'P 1'
#
loop_
_entity.id
_entity.type
_entity.pdbx_description
1 polymer ?
#
loop_
_entity_poly.entity_id
_entity_poly.type
_entity_poly.pdbx_seq_one_letter_code
_entity_poly.pdbx_strand_id
1 'polypeptide(L)'
;MFTYKINVDVKEWDLFLENHPQGNLLQSSDWAKIKDTWGNERVGFYKENQLVGVANILIQPLPLGFSMFYIPRGPVINYEDKELLKFVILTLKKIAKKSNAIMVKFDPSLFISRGLIGQETVQNSRTLEIIEELKKIKFIGQA
;
A
#
# COMPACT_ATOMS: atom_id res chain seq x y z
N MET A 1 6.71 17.55 7.79
CA MET A 1 6.40 16.40 8.70
C MET A 1 5.35 15.50 8.06
N PHE A 2 5.45 14.18 8.23
CA PHE A 2 4.46 13.24 7.73
C PHE A 2 3.29 13.02 8.70
N THR A 3 2.07 12.91 8.17
CA THR A 3 0.84 12.59 8.91
C THR A 3 -0.03 11.61 8.11
N TYR A 4 -1.08 11.05 8.73
CA TYR A 4 -2.03 10.18 8.03
C TYR A 4 -3.46 10.49 8.46
N LYS A 5 -4.42 10.20 7.57
CA LYS A 5 -5.86 10.27 7.84
C LYS A 5 -6.51 8.96 7.43
N ILE A 6 -7.44 8.48 8.25
CA ILE A 6 -8.34 7.36 7.92
C ILE A 6 -9.63 7.97 7.38
N ASN A 7 -10.27 7.28 6.43
CA ASN A 7 -11.48 7.72 5.73
C ASN A 7 -11.28 9.04 4.97
N VAL A 8 -10.22 9.08 4.17
CA VAL A 8 -9.94 10.19 3.24
C VAL A 8 -11.16 10.44 2.33
N ASP A 9 -11.36 11.69 1.94
CA ASP A 9 -12.40 12.06 0.99
C ASP A 9 -12.26 11.26 -0.32
N VAL A 10 -13.38 10.78 -0.87
CA VAL A 10 -13.41 9.94 -2.08
C VAL A 10 -12.77 10.69 -3.27
N LYS A 11 -13.08 11.98 -3.44
CA LYS A 11 -12.62 12.73 -4.60
C LYS A 11 -11.12 13.00 -4.52
N GLU A 12 -10.63 13.40 -3.35
CA GLU A 12 -9.19 13.59 -3.12
C GLU A 12 -8.41 12.30 -3.38
N TRP A 13 -8.95 11.18 -2.91
CA TRP A 13 -8.37 9.85 -3.05
C TRP A 13 -8.29 9.36 -4.50
N ASP A 14 -9.42 9.33 -5.21
CA ASP A 14 -9.47 8.80 -6.57
C ASP A 14 -8.70 9.71 -7.53
N LEU A 15 -8.73 11.03 -7.32
CA LEU A 15 -7.91 11.98 -8.09
C LEU A 15 -6.41 11.72 -7.89
N PHE A 16 -5.97 11.37 -6.67
CA PHE A 16 -4.58 10.97 -6.45
C PHE A 16 -4.23 9.70 -7.23
N LEU A 17 -5.10 8.69 -7.20
CA LEU A 17 -4.88 7.43 -7.92
C LEU A 17 -4.81 7.61 -9.43
N GLU A 18 -5.71 8.40 -10.01
CA GLU A 18 -5.75 8.70 -11.45
C GLU A 18 -4.45 9.35 -11.94
N ASN A 19 -3.84 10.18 -11.10
CA ASN A 19 -2.62 10.93 -11.44
C ASN A 19 -1.32 10.24 -11.01
N HIS A 20 -1.39 9.13 -10.26
CA HIS A 20 -0.19 8.43 -9.80
C HIS A 20 0.28 7.38 -10.81
N PRO A 21 1.59 7.28 -11.15
CA PRO A 21 2.10 6.29 -12.11
C PRO A 21 1.83 4.82 -11.74
N GLN A 22 1.59 4.57 -10.44
CA GLN A 22 1.24 3.25 -9.90
C GLN A 22 -0.23 3.16 -9.46
N GLY A 23 -1.08 4.09 -9.90
CA GLY A 23 -2.52 4.05 -9.69
C GLY A 23 -3.11 2.71 -10.13
N ASN A 24 -4.03 2.17 -9.34
CA ASN A 24 -4.61 0.86 -9.61
C ASN A 24 -6.08 0.81 -9.22
N LEU A 25 -6.90 0.16 -10.04
CA LEU A 25 -8.33 -0.03 -9.79
C LEU A 25 -8.61 -0.64 -8.41
N LEU A 26 -7.78 -1.59 -7.95
CA LEU A 26 -7.99 -2.27 -6.65
C LEU A 26 -7.79 -1.33 -5.44
N GLN A 27 -7.22 -0.15 -5.67
CA GLN A 27 -7.04 0.89 -4.68
C GLN A 27 -8.13 1.97 -4.76
N SER A 28 -8.96 1.99 -5.81
CA SER A 28 -10.05 2.97 -5.98
C SER A 28 -11.12 2.84 -4.90
N SER A 29 -11.84 3.94 -4.66
CA SER A 29 -12.96 3.96 -3.72
C SER A 29 -14.09 3.00 -4.12
N ASP A 30 -14.32 2.81 -5.41
CA ASP A 30 -15.36 1.92 -5.94
C ASP A 30 -15.04 0.45 -5.69
N TRP A 31 -13.76 0.07 -5.63
CA TRP A 31 -13.37 -1.31 -5.35
C TRP A 31 -13.84 -1.80 -3.98
N ALA A 32 -13.95 -0.89 -3.00
CA ALA A 32 -14.49 -1.20 -1.68
C ALA A 32 -15.93 -1.74 -1.75
N LYS A 33 -16.73 -1.32 -2.75
CA LYS A 33 -18.13 -1.74 -2.91
C LYS A 33 -18.28 -3.17 -3.44
N ILE A 34 -17.23 -3.72 -4.05
CA ILE A 34 -17.23 -5.06 -4.67
C ILE A 34 -16.91 -6.16 -3.65
N LYS A 35 -16.25 -5.82 -2.55
CA LYS A 35 -15.80 -6.74 -1.48
C LYS A 35 -16.56 -6.49 -0.17
N ASP A 36 -17.89 -6.43 -0.26
CA ASP A 36 -18.82 -6.09 0.83
C ASP A 36 -18.71 -6.97 2.09
N THR A 37 -18.25 -8.22 1.93
CA THR A 37 -18.03 -9.15 3.05
C THR A 37 -16.82 -8.81 3.93
N TRP A 38 -15.91 -7.95 3.45
CA TRP A 38 -14.73 -7.51 4.20
C TRP A 38 -14.92 -6.05 4.63
N GLY A 39 -14.33 -5.68 5.77
CA GLY A 39 -14.22 -4.27 6.13
C GLY A 39 -13.32 -3.53 5.15
N ASN A 40 -13.47 -2.21 5.10
CA ASN A 40 -12.66 -1.36 4.24
C ASN A 40 -12.22 -0.10 4.99
N GLU A 41 -10.93 0.23 4.92
CA GLU A 41 -10.41 1.52 5.38
C GLU A 41 -9.55 2.20 4.32
N ARG A 42 -9.87 3.47 4.02
CA ARG A 42 -9.11 4.32 3.11
C ARG A 42 -8.14 5.18 3.89
N VAL A 43 -6.84 4.89 3.79
CA VAL A 43 -5.80 5.59 4.53
C VAL A 43 -4.95 6.47 3.60
N GLY A 44 -4.93 7.77 3.84
CA GLY A 44 -4.10 8.73 3.11
C GLY A 44 -2.89 9.15 3.92
N PHE A 45 -1.75 9.31 3.26
CA PHE A 45 -0.49 9.76 3.84
C PHE A 45 -0.17 11.15 3.32
N TYR A 46 0.19 12.06 4.22
CA TYR A 46 0.39 13.46 3.90
C TYR A 46 1.77 13.94 4.30
N LYS A 47 2.39 14.78 3.46
CA LYS A 47 3.57 15.57 3.79
C LYS A 47 3.18 17.04 3.70
N GLU A 48 3.24 17.76 4.82
CA GLU A 48 2.90 19.21 4.84
C GLU A 48 1.53 19.51 4.21
N ASN A 49 0.53 18.71 4.59
CA ASN A 49 -0.85 18.77 4.11
C ASN A 49 -1.08 18.37 2.64
N GLN A 50 -0.03 18.03 1.89
CA GLN A 50 -0.16 17.45 0.56
C GLN A 50 -0.31 15.93 0.65
N LEU A 51 -1.29 15.36 -0.04
CA LEU A 51 -1.45 13.91 -0.16
C LEU A 51 -0.29 13.34 -1.00
N VAL A 52 0.49 12.44 -0.40
CA VAL A 52 1.68 11.81 -1.02
C VAL A 52 1.54 10.30 -1.15
N GLY A 53 0.41 9.75 -0.72
CA GLY A 53 0.11 8.33 -0.89
C GLY A 53 -1.22 7.91 -0.34
N VAL A 54 -1.70 6.75 -0.80
CA VAL A 54 -2.97 6.16 -0.40
C VAL A 54 -2.85 4.65 -0.21
N ALA A 55 -3.68 4.07 0.66
CA ALA A 55 -3.75 2.63 0.89
C ALA A 55 -5.19 2.16 1.16
N ASN A 56 -5.78 1.47 0.20
CA ASN A 56 -7.06 0.79 0.36
C ASN A 56 -6.83 -0.49 1.17
N ILE A 57 -7.18 -0.47 2.46
CA ILE A 57 -7.03 -1.60 3.36
C ILE A 57 -8.33 -2.40 3.35
N LEU A 58 -8.26 -3.63 2.83
CA LEU A 58 -9.32 -4.62 3.01
C LEU A 58 -9.07 -5.36 4.34
N ILE A 59 -10.10 -5.41 5.19
CA ILE A 59 -10.04 -5.98 6.53
C ILE A 59 -10.83 -7.29 6.52
N GLN A 60 -10.11 -8.40 6.45
CA GLN A 60 -10.71 -9.73 6.54
C GLN A 60 -10.89 -10.10 8.02
N PRO A 61 -12.11 -10.35 8.50
CA PRO A 61 -12.31 -10.90 9.84
C PRO A 61 -11.79 -12.35 9.91
N LEU A 62 -11.19 -12.70 11.03
CA LEU A 62 -10.73 -14.04 11.36
C LEU A 62 -11.41 -14.52 12.66
N PRO A 63 -11.38 -15.83 12.97
CA PRO A 63 -11.87 -16.33 14.25
C PRO A 63 -11.23 -15.64 15.45
N LEU A 64 -11.92 -15.65 16.59
CA LEU A 64 -11.45 -15.11 17.88
C LEU A 64 -11.24 -13.58 17.90
N GLY A 65 -11.91 -12.84 17.01
CA GLY A 65 -11.85 -11.37 16.99
C GLY A 65 -10.55 -10.81 16.37
N PHE A 66 -9.76 -11.66 15.72
CA PHE A 66 -8.61 -11.25 14.93
C PHE A 66 -9.02 -10.76 13.53
N SER A 67 -8.08 -10.12 12.84
CA SER A 67 -8.24 -9.77 11.43
C SER A 67 -6.95 -9.99 10.64
N MET A 68 -7.08 -9.94 9.31
CA MET A 68 -5.94 -9.78 8.40
C MET A 68 -6.19 -8.56 7.53
N PHE A 69 -5.16 -7.73 7.38
CA PHE A 69 -5.19 -6.61 6.46
C PHE A 69 -4.62 -7.04 5.11
N TYR A 70 -5.31 -6.70 4.03
CA TYR A 70 -4.83 -6.88 2.67
C TYR A 70 -4.94 -5.57 1.89
N ILE A 71 -3.85 -5.14 1.28
CA ILE A 71 -3.73 -3.89 0.52
C ILE A 71 -3.40 -4.25 -0.94
N PRO A 72 -4.41 -4.62 -1.76
CA PRO A 72 -4.20 -5.16 -3.10
C PRO A 72 -3.56 -4.12 -4.02
N ARG A 73 -2.41 -4.44 -4.64
CA ARG A 73 -1.67 -3.52 -5.53
C ARG A 73 -1.25 -2.18 -4.92
N GLY A 74 -1.30 -2.06 -3.60
CA GLY A 74 -0.88 -0.88 -2.85
C GLY A 74 0.16 -1.21 -1.77
N PRO A 75 0.42 -0.27 -0.84
CA PRO A 75 0.00 1.13 -0.89
C PRO A 75 0.53 1.84 -2.15
N VAL A 76 -0.18 2.86 -2.61
CA VAL A 76 0.24 3.68 -3.76
C VAL A 76 1.00 4.89 -3.23
N ILE A 77 2.32 4.82 -3.29
CA ILE A 77 3.27 5.83 -2.81
C ILE A 77 4.45 5.93 -3.79
N ASN A 78 5.26 6.98 -3.68
CA ASN A 78 6.60 6.96 -4.26
C ASN A 78 7.53 6.07 -3.42
N TYR A 79 7.79 4.85 -3.87
CA TYR A 79 8.66 3.89 -3.18
C TYR A 79 10.14 4.30 -3.14
N GLU A 80 10.58 5.21 -4.00
CA GLU A 80 11.96 5.73 -3.97
C GLU A 80 12.18 6.71 -2.79
N ASP A 81 11.11 7.31 -2.23
CA ASP A 81 11.18 8.13 -1.03
C ASP A 81 11.26 7.22 0.22
N LYS A 82 12.48 6.99 0.70
CA LYS A 82 12.77 6.12 1.84
C LYS A 82 12.11 6.59 3.14
N GLU A 83 11.98 7.90 3.35
CA GLU A 83 11.35 8.44 4.55
C GLU A 83 9.84 8.20 4.52
N LEU A 84 9.22 8.45 3.36
CA LEU A 84 7.80 8.14 3.13
C LEU A 84 7.53 6.65 3.28
N LEU A 85 8.34 5.80 2.64
CA LEU A 85 8.21 4.34 2.71
C LEU A 85 8.22 3.86 4.17
N LYS A 86 9.22 4.31 4.96
CA LYS A 86 9.33 3.97 6.37
C LYS A 86 8.12 4.47 7.16
N PHE A 87 7.69 5.72 6.93
CA PHE A 87 6.53 6.29 7.60
C PHE A 87 5.24 5.50 7.31
N VAL A 88 5.01 5.14 6.05
CA VAL A 88 3.84 4.39 5.58
C VAL A 88 3.80 3.01 6.22
N ILE A 89 4.89 2.24 6.16
CA ILE A 89 4.93 0.87 6.72
C ILE A 89 4.72 0.89 8.23
N LEU A 90 5.34 1.85 8.95
CA LEU A 90 5.13 1.99 10.40
C LEU A 90 3.69 2.41 10.73
N THR A 91 3.07 3.26 9.91
CA THR A 91 1.68 3.68 10.07
C THR A 91 0.73 2.51 9.85
N LEU A 92 0.90 1.73 8.77
CA LEU A 92 0.10 0.53 8.51
C LEU A 92 0.20 -0.48 9.66
N LYS A 93 1.41 -0.71 10.18
CA LYS A 93 1.64 -1.56 11.36
C LYS A 93 0.91 -1.04 12.60
N LYS A 94 0.87 0.29 12.80
CA LYS A 94 0.14 0.92 13.91
C LYS A 94 -1.37 0.73 13.78
N ILE A 95 -1.94 0.89 12.59
CA ILE A 95 -3.38 0.71 12.33
C ILE A 95 -3.77 -0.76 12.51
N ALA A 96 -2.96 -1.68 11.96
CA ALA A 96 -3.14 -3.12 12.09
C ALA A 96 -3.21 -3.58 13.55
N LYS A 97 -2.26 -3.12 14.39
CA LYS A 97 -2.26 -3.43 15.83
C LYS A 97 -3.52 -2.96 16.56
N LYS A 98 -4.04 -1.78 16.20
CA LYS A 98 -5.28 -1.25 16.78
C LYS A 98 -6.52 -2.06 16.39
N SER A 99 -6.45 -2.78 15.28
CA SER A 99 -7.55 -3.55 14.70
C SER A 99 -7.43 -5.06 14.95
N ASN A 100 -6.57 -5.48 15.89
CA ASN A 100 -6.23 -6.88 16.16
C ASN A 100 -5.83 -7.67 14.90
N ALA A 101 -5.18 -7.00 13.94
CA ALA A 101 -4.74 -7.65 12.72
C ALA A 101 -3.45 -8.44 12.98
N ILE A 102 -3.48 -9.75 12.75
CA ILE A 102 -2.32 -10.64 12.95
C ILE A 102 -1.31 -10.52 11.80
N MET A 103 -1.74 -9.98 10.68
CA MET A 103 -0.94 -9.85 9.47
C MET A 103 -1.39 -8.65 8.64
N VAL A 104 -0.42 -7.99 8.01
CA VAL A 104 -0.65 -7.02 6.93
C VAL A 104 -0.01 -7.60 5.67
N LYS A 105 -0.77 -7.77 4.60
CA LYS A 105 -0.30 -8.23 3.30
C LYS A 105 -0.50 -7.12 2.28
N PHE A 106 0.47 -6.92 1.41
CA PHE A 106 0.37 -5.96 0.31
C PHE A 106 1.25 -6.43 -0.86
N ASP A 107 0.88 -6.10 -2.09
CA ASP A 107 1.49 -6.60 -3.33
C ASP A 107 1.69 -5.45 -4.33
N PRO A 108 2.63 -4.52 -4.08
CA PRO A 108 2.71 -3.28 -4.84
C PRO A 108 3.19 -3.53 -6.27
N SER A 109 2.90 -2.59 -7.17
CA SER A 109 3.29 -2.68 -8.58
C SER A 109 4.77 -2.32 -8.80
N LEU A 110 5.67 -3.14 -8.24
CA LEU A 110 7.12 -3.01 -8.37
C LEU A 110 7.67 -4.05 -9.35
N PHE A 111 8.29 -3.60 -10.44
CA PHE A 111 8.89 -4.49 -11.42
C PHE A 111 10.35 -4.80 -11.06
N ILE A 112 10.65 -6.05 -10.73
CA ILE A 112 12.02 -6.52 -10.45
C ILE A 112 12.85 -6.59 -11.73
N SER A 113 12.21 -6.98 -12.83
CA SER A 113 12.82 -7.04 -14.15
C SER A 113 11.79 -6.84 -15.24
N ARG A 114 12.27 -6.49 -16.44
CA ARG A 114 11.46 -6.38 -17.65
C ARG A 114 12.24 -7.00 -18.80
N GLY A 115 11.59 -7.86 -19.56
CA GLY A 115 12.09 -8.39 -20.82
C GLY A 115 11.03 -8.25 -21.89
N LEU A 116 11.42 -7.83 -23.09
CA LEU A 116 10.57 -7.98 -24.27
C LEU A 116 10.77 -9.37 -24.86
N ILE A 117 9.76 -9.88 -25.57
CA ILE A 117 9.84 -11.19 -26.21
C ILE A 117 11.06 -11.21 -27.15
N GLY A 118 11.96 -12.17 -26.95
CA GLY A 118 13.19 -12.31 -27.74
C GLY A 118 14.33 -11.38 -27.33
N GLN A 119 14.20 -10.63 -26.23
CA GLN A 119 15.27 -9.78 -25.69
C GLN A 119 15.75 -10.27 -24.33
N GLU A 120 16.98 -9.89 -23.97
CA GLU A 120 17.49 -10.13 -22.63
C GLU A 120 16.67 -9.38 -21.58
N THR A 121 16.52 -10.02 -20.42
CA THR A 121 15.79 -9.46 -19.30
C THR A 121 16.66 -8.44 -18.58
N VAL A 122 16.19 -7.20 -18.47
CA VAL A 122 16.88 -6.14 -17.74
C VAL A 122 16.36 -6.10 -16.30
N GLN A 123 17.25 -6.19 -15.33
CA GLN A 123 16.90 -6.02 -13.91
C GLN A 123 16.76 -4.54 -13.54
N ASN A 124 15.83 -4.26 -12.63
CA ASN A 124 15.63 -2.93 -12.08
C ASN A 124 16.34 -2.80 -10.73
N SER A 125 17.54 -2.21 -10.75
CA SER A 125 18.34 -1.98 -9.54
C SER A 125 17.60 -1.17 -8.47
N ARG A 126 16.81 -0.18 -8.87
CA ARG A 126 16.03 0.64 -7.93
C ARG A 126 14.98 -0.18 -7.18
N THR A 127 14.29 -1.08 -7.88
CA THR A 127 13.34 -2.00 -7.25
C THR A 127 14.04 -2.92 -6.25
N LEU A 128 15.24 -3.41 -6.56
CA LEU A 128 16.02 -4.22 -5.63
C LEU A 128 16.40 -3.44 -4.37
N GLU A 129 16.81 -2.17 -4.51
CA GLU A 129 17.07 -1.29 -3.36
C GLU A 129 15.83 -1.09 -2.48
N ILE A 130 14.66 -0.87 -3.10
CA ILE A 130 13.38 -0.76 -2.38
C ILE A 130 13.07 -2.03 -1.59
N ILE A 131 13.28 -3.21 -2.18
CA ILE A 131 13.09 -4.51 -1.51
C ILE A 131 14.01 -4.63 -0.29
N GLU A 132 15.27 -4.21 -0.40
CA GLU A 132 16.20 -4.24 0.73
C GLU A 132 15.78 -3.28 1.84
N GLU A 133 15.28 -2.07 1.51
CA GLU A 133 14.73 -1.17 2.53
C GLU A 133 13.50 -1.76 3.22
N LEU A 134 12.60 -2.40 2.47
CA LEU A 134 11.42 -3.09 3.02
C LEU A 134 11.82 -4.22 4.00
N LYS A 135 12.84 -5.02 3.65
CA LYS A 135 13.37 -6.08 4.52
C LYS A 135 13.94 -5.52 5.83
N LYS A 136 14.68 -4.40 5.78
CA LYS A 136 15.25 -3.74 6.98
C LYS A 136 14.16 -3.29 7.96
N ILE A 137 12.99 -2.90 7.48
CA ILE A 137 11.85 -2.44 8.31
C ILE A 137 11.20 -3.62 9.09
N LYS A 138 11.70 -4.87 8.95
CA LYS A 138 11.17 -6.10 9.56
C LYS A 138 9.70 -6.31 9.22
N PHE A 139 9.38 -6.28 7.93
CA PHE A 139 8.07 -6.66 7.42
C PHE A 139 8.15 -8.04 6.76
N ILE A 140 7.41 -9.01 7.29
CA ILE A 140 7.28 -10.34 6.70
C ILE A 140 6.02 -10.30 5.82
N GLY A 141 6.16 -9.78 4.61
CA GLY A 141 5.22 -10.06 3.52
C GLY A 141 5.84 -11.14 2.67
N GLN A 142 5.21 -12.31 2.53
CA GLN A 142 5.66 -13.31 1.58
C GLN A 142 5.45 -12.75 0.16
N ALA A 143 6.55 -12.56 -0.55
CA ALA A 143 6.57 -12.30 -1.99
C ALA A 143 6.32 -13.61 -2.75
#